data_AF-A0A2U9SQ13-F1
#
_entry.id   AF-A0A2U9SQ13-F1
#
_cell.length_a   1.000
_cell.length_b   1.000
_cell.length_c   1.000
_cell.angle_alpha   90.00
_cell.angle_beta   90.00
_cell.angle_gamma   90.00
#
_symmetry.space_group_name_H-M   'P 1'
#
loop_
_entity.id
_entity.type
_entity.pdbx_description
1 polymer ?
#
loop_
_entity_poly.entity_id
_entity_poly.type
_entity_poly.pdbx_seq_one_letter_code
_entity_poly.pdbx_strand_id
1 'polypeptide(L)'
;MRFKAPNLATAQHWANVLQVAGIGCELHNCYATGALGGLPADACTPELWLDDERDDALARRLLDAASHGPSAGAAPWRCRQCGEALEAQFTACWQCGAVRDPLDD
;
A
#
# COMPACT_ATOMS: atom_id res chain seq x y z
N MET A 1 3.39 3.53 -16.99
CA MET A 1 4.48 3.48 -15.99
C MET A 1 4.47 2.16 -15.21
N ARG A 2 5.63 1.63 -14.74
CA ARG A 2 5.68 0.36 -13.98
C ARG A 2 6.54 0.43 -12.70
N PHE A 3 6.14 -0.32 -11.68
CA PHE A 3 6.82 -0.49 -10.40
C PHE A 3 7.12 -1.96 -10.15
N LYS A 4 8.27 -2.27 -9.55
CA LYS A 4 8.62 -3.64 -9.13
C LYS A 4 8.41 -3.79 -7.63
N ALA A 5 7.66 -4.82 -7.25
CA ALA A 5 7.45 -5.15 -5.85
C ALA A 5 8.36 -6.32 -5.44
N PRO A 6 8.86 -6.35 -4.19
CA PRO A 6 9.76 -7.40 -3.71
C PRO A 6 9.10 -8.78 -3.60
N ASN A 7 7.77 -8.82 -3.45
CA ASN A 7 6.98 -10.04 -3.39
C ASN A 7 5.50 -9.74 -3.71
N LEU A 8 4.70 -10.79 -3.85
CA LEU A 8 3.28 -10.68 -4.19
C LEU A 8 2.45 -9.95 -3.13
N ALA A 9 2.76 -10.16 -1.84
CA ALA A 9 2.02 -9.51 -0.76
C ALA A 9 2.20 -7.98 -0.80
N THR A 10 3.43 -7.51 -1.02
CA THR A 10 3.71 -6.09 -1.21
C THR A 10 3.03 -5.55 -2.47
N ALA A 11 3.08 -6.30 -3.59
CA ALA A 11 2.42 -5.91 -4.83
C ALA A 11 0.90 -5.73 -4.64
N GLN A 12 0.25 -6.67 -3.95
CA GLN A 12 -1.17 -6.60 -3.66
C GLN A 12 -1.52 -5.45 -2.70
N HIS A 13 -0.68 -5.22 -1.69
CA HIS A 13 -0.85 -4.08 -0.79
C HIS A 13 -0.78 -2.76 -1.57
N TRP A 14 0.21 -2.61 -2.45
CA TRP A 14 0.36 -1.43 -3.30
C TRP A 14 -0.82 -1.22 -4.24
N ALA A 15 -1.32 -2.28 -4.88
CA ALA A 15 -2.52 -2.21 -5.72
C ALA A 15 -3.73 -1.71 -4.92
N ASN A 16 -3.92 -2.21 -3.70
CA ASN A 16 -5.01 -1.76 -2.83
C ASN A 16 -4.87 -0.27 -2.46
N VAL A 17 -3.65 0.19 -2.14
CA VAL A 17 -3.37 1.60 -1.82
C VAL A 17 -3.73 2.51 -3.00
N LEU A 18 -3.33 2.15 -4.21
CA LEU A 18 -3.62 2.93 -5.41
C LEU A 18 -5.11 2.90 -5.75
N GLN A 19 -5.77 1.75 -5.65
CA GLN A 19 -7.20 1.62 -5.90
C GLN A 19 -8.04 2.48 -4.95
N VAL A 20 -7.68 2.54 -3.66
CA VAL A 20 -8.35 3.41 -2.68
C VAL A 20 -8.14 4.89 -3.00
N ALA A 21 -6.99 5.25 -3.57
CA ALA A 21 -6.71 6.60 -4.06
C ALA A 21 -7.37 6.92 -5.41
N GLY A 22 -8.09 5.97 -6.02
CA GLY A 22 -8.73 6.13 -7.32
C GLY A 22 -7.78 6.02 -8.52
N ILE A 23 -6.59 5.45 -8.32
CA ILE A 23 -5.59 5.24 -9.37
C ILE A 23 -5.75 3.81 -9.91
N GLY A 24 -6.06 3.71 -11.20
CA GLY A 24 -6.16 2.43 -11.91
C GLY A 24 -4.79 1.78 -12.10
N CYS A 25 -4.69 0.49 -11.79
CA CYS A 25 -3.47 -0.28 -12.01
C CYS A 25 -3.73 -1.78 -12.21
N GLU A 26 -2.80 -2.42 -12.91
CA GLU A 26 -2.78 -3.85 -13.18
C GLU A 26 -1.56 -4.52 -12.53
N LEU A 27 -1.76 -5.74 -12.04
CA LEU A 27 -0.71 -6.57 -11.47
C LEU A 27 -0.23 -7.61 -12.48
N HIS A 28 1.07 -7.65 -12.71
CA HIS A 28 1.75 -8.56 -13.64
C HIS A 28 2.76 -9.45 -12.90
N ASN A 29 3.09 -10.58 -13.51
CA ASN A 29 4.13 -11.52 -13.03
C ASN A 29 3.87 -12.09 -11.61
N CYS A 30 2.61 -12.12 -11.15
CA CYS A 30 2.23 -12.52 -9.79
C CYS A 30 2.30 -14.02 -9.49
N TYR A 31 2.28 -14.88 -10.51
CA TYR A 31 2.13 -16.34 -10.35
C TYR A 31 3.17 -17.17 -11.13
N ALA A 32 4.21 -16.50 -11.67
CA ALA A 32 5.19 -17.13 -12.54
C ALA A 32 6.09 -18.16 -11.82
N THR A 33 6.26 -18.04 -10.50
CA THR A 33 7.05 -18.99 -9.67
C THR A 33 6.38 -20.36 -9.51
N GLY A 34 5.06 -20.48 -9.68
CA GLY A 34 4.32 -21.72 -9.45
C GLY A 34 3.97 -22.53 -10.71
N ALA A 35 3.95 -21.90 -11.89
CA ALA A 35 3.35 -22.49 -13.09
C ALA A 35 4.33 -23.30 -13.97
N LEU A 36 5.62 -22.95 -14.02
CA LEU A 36 6.60 -23.59 -14.90
C LEU A 36 7.98 -23.55 -14.23
N GLY A 37 8.43 -24.69 -13.71
CA GLY A 37 9.70 -24.86 -13.01
C GLY A 37 10.93 -24.64 -13.90
N GLY A 38 11.25 -23.37 -14.18
CA GLY A 38 12.42 -23.02 -14.99
C GLY A 38 12.58 -21.54 -15.35
N LEU A 39 11.68 -20.64 -14.93
CA LEU A 39 11.86 -19.20 -15.17
C LEU A 39 12.87 -18.61 -14.18
N PRO A 40 13.77 -17.71 -14.63
CA PRO A 40 14.68 -17.01 -13.75
C PRO A 40 13.89 -16.08 -12.81
N ALA A 41 14.36 -15.94 -11.57
CA ALA A 41 13.62 -15.29 -10.49
C ALA A 41 13.23 -13.83 -10.78
N ASP A 42 14.04 -13.14 -11.57
CA ASP A 42 13.79 -11.77 -12.02
C ASP A 42 12.58 -11.65 -12.95
N ALA A 43 12.37 -12.63 -13.84
CA ALA A 43 11.20 -12.72 -14.71
C ALA A 43 9.90 -13.00 -13.94
N CYS A 44 10.02 -13.47 -12.69
CA CYS A 44 8.91 -13.73 -11.79
C CYS A 44 8.70 -12.61 -10.76
N THR A 45 9.41 -11.49 -10.87
CA THR A 45 9.23 -10.37 -9.94
C THR A 45 7.87 -9.72 -10.20
N PRO A 46 6.99 -9.60 -9.20
CA PRO A 46 5.70 -8.95 -9.38
C PRO A 46 5.86 -7.49 -9.80
N GLU A 47 5.07 -7.08 -10.78
CA GLU A 47 5.08 -5.72 -11.29
C GLU A 47 3.70 -5.11 -11.17
N LEU A 48 3.67 -3.81 -10.92
CA LEU A 48 2.44 -3.01 -10.88
C LEU A 48 2.51 -1.95 -11.97
N TRP A 49 1.51 -1.96 -12.85
CA TRP A 49 1.45 -1.16 -14.06
C TRP A 49 0.30 -0.16 -13.92
N LEU A 50 0.58 1.13 -14.11
CA LEU A 50 -0.48 2.15 -14.04
C LEU A 50 -1.23 2.22 -15.37
N ASP A 51 -2.55 2.40 -15.29
CA ASP A 51 -3.41 2.57 -16.46
C ASP A 51 -3.14 3.91 -17.16
N ASP A 52 -2.75 4.93 -16.39
CA ASP A 52 -2.44 6.28 -16.87
C ASP A 52 -1.09 6.77 -16.34
N GLU A 53 -0.25 7.31 -17.22
CA GLU A 53 1.07 7.84 -16.85
C GLU A 53 0.99 9.15 -16.07
N ARG A 54 -0.12 9.89 -16.18
CA ARG A 54 -0.34 11.15 -15.45
C ARG A 54 -0.37 10.91 -13.94
N ASP A 55 -0.71 9.71 -13.50
CA ASP A 55 -0.79 9.34 -12.08
C ASP A 55 0.56 8.95 -11.47
N ASP A 56 1.65 8.85 -12.26
CA ASP A 56 2.95 8.35 -11.76
C ASP A 56 3.45 9.12 -10.52
N ALA A 57 3.40 10.45 -10.56
CA ALA A 57 3.92 11.26 -9.47
C ALA A 57 3.14 11.02 -8.16
N LEU A 58 1.82 10.86 -8.25
CA LEU A 58 0.98 10.57 -7.09
C LEU A 58 1.19 9.12 -6.63
N ALA A 59 1.19 8.17 -7.55
CA ALA A 59 1.43 6.76 -7.26
C ALA A 59 2.78 6.57 -6.55
N ARG A 60 3.87 7.16 -7.05
CA ARG A 60 5.20 7.10 -6.42
C ARG A 60 5.15 7.55 -4.96
N ARG A 61 4.48 8.67 -4.67
CA ARG A 61 4.35 9.20 -3.30
C ARG A 61 3.57 8.26 -2.40
N LEU A 62 2.46 7.70 -2.89
CA LEU A 62 1.64 6.77 -2.12
C LEU A 62 2.37 5.45 -1.84
N LEU A 63 3.08 4.91 -2.85
CA LEU A 63 3.85 3.68 -2.70
C LEU A 63 5.06 3.86 -1.76
N ASP A 64 5.69 5.03 -1.79
CA ASP A 64 6.76 5.38 -0.85
C ASP A 64 6.26 5.44 0.59
N ALA A 65 5.13 6.12 0.83
CA ALA A 65 4.49 6.17 2.15
C ALA A 65 4.06 4.77 2.63
N ALA A 66 3.47 3.96 1.76
CA ALA A 66 3.08 2.58 2.07
C ALA A 66 4.28 1.67 2.40
N SER A 67 5.47 1.98 1.88
CA SER A 67 6.67 1.16 2.09
C SER A 67 7.40 1.48 3.39
N HIS A 68 7.27 2.71 3.89
CA HIS A 68 8.00 3.18 5.07
C HIS A 68 7.13 3.26 6.35
N GLY A 69 5.80 3.17 6.22
CA GLY A 69 4.89 3.32 7.36
C GLY A 69 4.93 4.74 7.96
N PRO A 70 4.43 4.93 9.19
CA PRO A 70 4.54 6.22 9.87
C PRO A 70 6.00 6.60 10.09
N SER A 71 6.29 7.91 10.08
CA SER A 71 7.60 8.41 10.48
C SER A 71 7.98 7.91 11.88
N ALA A 72 9.25 7.62 12.09
CA ALA A 72 9.77 7.26 13.40
C ALA A 72 9.38 8.34 14.44
N GLY A 73 8.68 7.93 15.49
CA GLY A 73 8.18 8.84 16.54
C GLY A 73 6.80 9.44 16.28
N ALA A 74 6.06 9.00 15.26
CA ALA A 74 4.67 9.41 15.07
C ALA A 74 3.82 9.09 16.31
N ALA A 75 3.03 10.07 16.75
CA ALA A 75 2.30 9.98 18.00
C ALA A 75 1.12 8.99 17.92
N PRO A 76 0.87 8.20 18.98
CA PRO A 76 -0.38 7.47 19.09
C PRO A 76 -1.55 8.46 19.20
N TRP A 77 -2.73 8.05 18.75
CA TRP A 77 -3.93 8.85 18.80
C TRP A 77 -5.01 8.15 19.62
N ARG A 78 -6.00 8.92 20.07
CA ARG A 78 -7.15 8.38 20.81
C ARG A 78 -8.41 8.54 19.99
N CYS A 79 -9.15 7.46 19.79
CA CYS A 79 -10.40 7.50 19.06
C CYS A 79 -11.41 8.42 19.75
N ARG A 80 -11.87 9.46 19.05
CA ARG A 80 -12.87 10.42 19.56
C ARG A 80 -14.26 9.80 19.77
N GLN A 81 -14.54 8.64 19.17
CA GLN A 81 -15.85 7.99 19.21
C GLN A 81 -15.98 6.95 20.33
N CYS A 82 -14.93 6.17 20.63
CA CYS A 82 -14.97 5.12 21.66
C CYS A 82 -13.88 5.24 22.74
N GLY A 83 -12.91 6.15 22.58
CA GLY A 83 -11.85 6.40 23.56
C GLY A 83 -10.65 5.45 23.47
N GLU A 84 -10.64 4.50 22.54
CA GLU A 84 -9.54 3.54 22.33
C GLU A 84 -8.22 4.26 22.00
N ALA A 85 -7.10 3.79 22.54
CA ALA A 85 -5.77 4.30 22.20
C ALA A 85 -5.17 3.49 21.06
N LEU A 86 -4.73 4.15 20.00
CA LEU A 86 -4.22 3.54 18.79
C LEU A 86 -2.81 4.04 18.47
N GLU A 87 -1.98 3.14 17.96
CA GLU A 87 -0.67 3.51 17.43
C GLU A 87 -0.81 4.29 16.11
N ALA A 88 0.25 5.02 15.75
CA ALA A 88 0.23 5.95 14.62
C ALA A 88 -0.05 5.31 13.27
N GLN A 89 0.25 4.01 13.08
CA GLN A 89 0.00 3.31 11.81
C GLN A 89 -1.48 3.12 11.49
N PHE A 90 -2.36 3.23 12.49
CA PHE A 90 -3.78 3.05 12.27
C PHE A 90 -4.43 4.35 11.78
N THR A 91 -5.09 4.26 10.64
CA THR A 91 -5.91 5.34 10.06
C THR A 91 -7.39 5.23 10.44
N ALA A 92 -7.79 4.13 11.08
CA ALA A 92 -9.13 3.90 11.60
C ALA A 92 -9.08 3.12 12.92
N CYS A 93 -10.08 3.34 13.78
CA CYS A 93 -10.19 2.68 15.06
C CYS A 93 -10.52 1.20 14.89
N TRP A 94 -9.68 0.30 15.37
CA TRP A 94 -9.93 -1.15 15.30
C TRP A 94 -11.18 -1.58 16.10
N GLN A 95 -11.53 -0.84 17.15
CA GLN A 95 -12.65 -1.16 18.03
C GLN A 95 -14.02 -0.72 17.49
N CYS A 96 -14.09 0.43 16.80
CA CYS A 96 -15.38 0.99 16.34
C CYS A 96 -15.43 1.39 14.86
N GLY A 97 -14.32 1.30 14.13
CA GLY A 97 -14.24 1.65 12.71
C GLY A 97 -14.16 3.15 12.41
N ALA A 98 -14.22 4.03 13.42
CA ALA A 98 -14.11 5.47 13.22
C ALA A 98 -12.76 5.85 12.60
N VAL A 99 -12.78 6.61 11.50
CA VAL A 99 -11.57 7.11 10.82
C VAL A 99 -10.85 8.12 11.72
N ARG A 100 -9.51 8.07 11.74
CA ARG A 100 -8.66 9.03 12.46
C ARG A 100 -8.91 10.43 11.94
N ASP A 101 -9.06 11.40 12.84
CA ASP A 101 -9.19 12.81 12.46
C ASP A 101 -7.81 13.31 11.99
N PRO A 102 -7.69 13.96 10.82
CA PRO A 102 -6.43 14.56 10.36
C PRO A 102 -5.84 15.61 11.32
N LEU A 103 -6.61 16.08 12.30
CA LEU A 103 -6.14 17.00 13.35
C LEU A 103 -5.57 16.29 14.59
N ASP A 104 -5.56 14.95 14.63
CA ASP A 104 -5.00 14.16 15.74
C ASP A 104 -3.46 13.95 15.60
N ASP A 105 -2.75 14.90 14.99
CA ASP A 105 -1.30 14.89 14.76
C ASP A 105 -0.47 15.48 15.92
#